data_AF-A0A380MNS9-F1
#
_entry.id   AF-A0A380MNS9-F1
#
_cell.length_a   1.000
_cell.length_b   1.000
_cell.length_c   1.000
_cell.angle_alpha   90.00
_cell.angle_beta   90.00
_cell.angle_gamma   90.00
#
_symmetry.space_group_name_H-M   'P 1'
#
loop_
_entity.id
_entity.type
_entity.pdbx_description
1 polymer ?
#
loop_
_entity_poly.entity_id
_entity_poly.type
_entity_poly.pdbx_seq_one_letter_code
_entity_poly.pdbx_strand_id
1 'polypeptide(L)'
;MLGSIEAQYHLGLLYIFADKKSGIQNAQKSRQWLEKAAFKGDSNAQYALGLQYQYLNKNVEKYWLKKAATQGNVHAQTSLAMLYASEEAYAKAYQWLKTAAEKGYNIAQNNLGVIYGYGKWDIDI
;
A
#
# COMPACT_ATOMS: atom_id res chain seq x y z
N MET A 1 0.55 -19.58 -22.98
CA MET A 1 0.49 -20.17 -21.63
C MET A 1 0.87 -19.12 -20.56
N LEU A 2 0.18 -17.96 -20.53
CA LEU A 2 0.45 -16.86 -19.59
C LEU A 2 -0.86 -16.06 -19.37
N GLY A 3 -1.51 -16.27 -18.24
CA GLY A 3 -2.49 -15.29 -17.72
C GLY A 3 -1.71 -14.22 -16.97
N SER A 4 -1.53 -13.06 -17.60
CA SER A 4 -0.61 -12.00 -17.17
C SER A 4 -0.93 -11.47 -15.76
N ILE A 5 0.11 -11.01 -15.09
CA ILE A 5 0.07 -10.38 -13.77
C ILE A 5 -0.88 -9.17 -13.80
N GLU A 6 -0.83 -8.38 -14.88
CA GLU A 6 -1.78 -7.31 -15.19
C GLU A 6 -3.24 -7.79 -15.21
N ALA A 7 -3.53 -8.94 -15.83
CA ALA A 7 -4.91 -9.44 -15.92
C ALA A 7 -5.47 -9.79 -14.54
N GLN A 8 -4.65 -10.32 -13.63
CA GLN A 8 -5.08 -10.68 -12.27
C GLN A 8 -5.30 -9.43 -11.40
N TYR A 9 -4.46 -8.41 -11.55
CA TYR A 9 -4.63 -7.11 -10.90
C TYR A 9 -5.90 -6.38 -11.37
N HIS A 10 -6.09 -6.28 -12.69
CA HIS A 10 -7.29 -5.65 -13.25
C HIS A 10 -8.57 -6.39 -12.87
N LEU A 11 -8.54 -7.74 -12.77
CA LEU A 11 -9.69 -8.52 -12.31
C LEU A 11 -10.02 -8.24 -10.83
N GLY A 12 -9.00 -8.11 -9.97
CA GLY A 12 -9.16 -7.77 -8.56
C GLY A 12 -9.82 -6.40 -8.35
N LEU A 13 -9.38 -5.39 -9.12
CA LEU A 13 -10.01 -4.06 -9.14
C LEU A 13 -11.44 -4.12 -9.70
N LEU A 14 -11.69 -4.88 -10.77
CA LEU A 14 -13.01 -5.00 -11.39
C LEU A 14 -14.05 -5.55 -10.41
N TYR A 15 -13.68 -6.50 -9.55
CA TYR A 15 -14.57 -7.02 -8.51
C TYR A 15 -14.74 -6.10 -7.31
N ILE A 16 -13.75 -5.25 -7.00
CA ILE A 16 -13.88 -4.20 -5.97
C ILE A 16 -14.87 -3.11 -6.43
N PHE A 17 -14.88 -2.77 -7.73
CA PHE A 17 -15.73 -1.71 -8.29
C PHE A 17 -17.07 -2.19 -8.89
N ALA A 18 -17.23 -3.48 -9.19
CA ALA A 18 -18.50 -4.06 -9.68
C ALA A 18 -19.59 -4.18 -8.60
N ASP A 19 -19.35 -3.65 -7.40
CA ASP A 19 -20.23 -3.76 -6.25
C ASP A 19 -21.45 -2.83 -6.33
N LYS A 20 -22.36 -3.14 -7.25
CA LYS A 20 -23.73 -2.60 -7.22
C LYS A 20 -24.82 -3.66 -7.18
N LYS A 21 -24.51 -4.96 -7.18
CA LYS A 21 -25.58 -5.99 -7.18
C LYS A 21 -25.31 -7.36 -6.54
N SER A 22 -24.10 -7.67 -6.04
CA SER A 22 -23.77 -9.02 -5.52
C SER A 22 -22.56 -9.09 -4.57
N GLY A 23 -22.40 -8.08 -3.69
CA GLY A 23 -21.14 -7.72 -3.02
C GLY A 23 -20.38 -8.78 -2.21
N ILE A 24 -21.04 -9.71 -1.52
CA ILE A 24 -20.33 -10.61 -0.57
C ILE A 24 -19.51 -11.69 -1.31
N GLN A 25 -20.06 -12.30 -2.35
CA GLN A 25 -19.40 -13.41 -3.04
C GLN A 25 -18.27 -12.93 -3.98
N ASN A 26 -18.40 -11.71 -4.50
CA ASN A 26 -17.39 -11.06 -5.32
C ASN A 26 -16.22 -10.53 -4.48
N ALA A 27 -16.47 -10.05 -3.26
CA ALA A 27 -15.40 -9.65 -2.34
C ALA A 27 -14.49 -10.83 -1.92
N GLN A 28 -15.08 -12.00 -1.63
CA GLN A 28 -14.31 -13.21 -1.30
C GLN A 28 -13.47 -13.72 -2.49
N LYS A 29 -14.05 -13.76 -3.69
CA LYS A 29 -13.31 -14.15 -4.92
C LYS A 29 -12.23 -13.13 -5.26
N SER A 30 -12.49 -11.83 -5.10
CA SER A 30 -11.48 -10.77 -5.29
C SER A 30 -10.28 -10.96 -4.36
N ARG A 31 -10.53 -11.25 -3.07
CA ARG A 31 -9.45 -11.52 -2.11
C ARG A 31 -8.60 -12.73 -2.51
N GLN A 32 -9.21 -13.83 -2.95
CA GLN A 32 -8.47 -15.01 -3.39
C GLN A 32 -7.56 -14.73 -4.60
N TRP A 33 -8.01 -13.91 -5.56
CA TRP A 33 -7.20 -13.51 -6.70
C TRP A 33 -6.08 -12.55 -6.31
N LEU A 34 -6.37 -11.59 -5.43
CA LEU A 34 -5.35 -10.68 -4.87
C LEU A 34 -4.28 -11.45 -4.10
N GLU A 35 -4.65 -12.42 -3.28
CA GLU A 35 -3.72 -13.31 -2.58
C GLU A 35 -2.81 -14.03 -3.57
N LYS A 36 -3.38 -14.68 -4.60
CA LYS A 36 -2.60 -15.38 -5.62
C LYS A 36 -1.61 -14.45 -6.33
N ALA A 37 -2.03 -13.25 -6.73
CA ALA A 37 -1.18 -12.27 -7.40
C ALA A 37 -0.10 -11.72 -6.46
N ALA A 38 -0.47 -11.40 -5.22
CA ALA A 38 0.45 -10.89 -4.21
C ALA A 38 1.52 -11.91 -3.82
N PHE A 39 1.15 -13.20 -3.70
CA PHE A 39 2.09 -14.30 -3.49
C PHE A 39 3.04 -14.51 -4.67
N LYS A 40 2.62 -14.17 -5.89
CA LYS A 40 3.47 -14.16 -7.08
C LYS A 40 4.34 -12.91 -7.23
N GLY A 41 4.24 -11.96 -6.28
CA GLY A 41 5.07 -10.77 -6.27
C GLY A 41 4.41 -9.51 -6.82
N ASP A 42 3.14 -9.54 -7.25
CA ASP A 42 2.50 -8.33 -7.77
C ASP A 42 2.40 -7.24 -6.68
N SER A 43 3.11 -6.13 -6.89
CA SER A 43 3.20 -5.03 -5.93
C SER A 43 1.86 -4.30 -5.71
N ASN A 44 1.00 -4.23 -6.73
CA ASN A 44 -0.31 -3.60 -6.63
C ASN A 44 -1.31 -4.50 -5.88
N ALA A 45 -1.25 -5.82 -6.08
CA ALA A 45 -2.04 -6.80 -5.36
C ALA A 45 -1.60 -6.86 -3.89
N GLN A 46 -0.30 -6.79 -3.61
CA GLN A 46 0.21 -6.64 -2.24
C GLN A 46 -0.29 -5.35 -1.60
N TYR A 47 -0.24 -4.22 -2.31
CA TYR A 47 -0.81 -2.97 -1.82
C TYR A 47 -2.31 -3.10 -1.52
N ALA A 48 -3.09 -3.67 -2.44
CA ALA A 48 -4.52 -3.89 -2.27
C ALA A 48 -4.85 -4.82 -1.09
N LEU A 49 -4.06 -5.88 -0.86
CA LEU A 49 -4.19 -6.71 0.34
C LEU A 49 -3.87 -5.92 1.60
N GLY A 50 -2.85 -5.06 1.59
CA GLY A 50 -2.56 -4.14 2.69
C GLY A 50 -3.80 -3.34 3.09
N LEU A 51 -4.45 -2.69 2.13
CA LEU A 51 -5.67 -1.91 2.36
C LEU A 51 -6.84 -2.77 2.88
N GLN A 52 -6.98 -4.01 2.44
CA GLN A 52 -8.00 -4.93 2.96
C GLN A 52 -7.83 -5.23 4.45
N TYR A 53 -6.61 -5.16 4.97
CA TYR A 53 -6.30 -5.43 6.38
C TYR A 53 -6.20 -4.17 7.25
N GLN A 54 -6.30 -2.96 6.68
CA GLN A 54 -6.12 -1.67 7.37
C GLN A 54 -6.93 -1.55 8.67
N TYR A 55 -8.18 -2.02 8.67
CA TYR A 55 -9.07 -1.96 9.84
C TYR A 55 -9.27 -3.32 10.53
N LEU A 56 -8.59 -4.36 10.06
CA LEU A 56 -8.76 -5.73 10.55
C LEU A 56 -7.54 -6.22 11.33
N ASN A 57 -6.35 -5.95 10.82
CA ASN A 57 -5.11 -6.40 11.43
C ASN A 57 -3.93 -5.54 10.95
N LYS A 58 -3.50 -4.61 11.81
CA LYS A 58 -2.38 -3.68 11.55
C LYS A 58 -1.07 -4.38 11.19
N ASN A 59 -0.79 -5.55 11.75
CA ASN A 59 0.44 -6.30 11.46
C ASN A 59 0.40 -6.90 10.05
N VAL A 60 -0.76 -7.42 9.63
CA VAL A 60 -0.94 -7.97 8.28
C VAL A 60 -0.97 -6.86 7.23
N GLU A 61 -1.62 -5.73 7.53
CA GLU A 61 -1.54 -4.51 6.71
C GLU A 61 -0.08 -4.11 6.48
N LYS A 62 0.68 -3.89 7.57
CA LYS A 62 2.07 -3.46 7.51
C LYS A 62 2.94 -4.44 6.72
N TYR A 63 2.72 -5.74 6.88
CA TYR A 63 3.45 -6.78 6.16
C TYR A 63 3.28 -6.64 4.64
N TRP A 64 2.04 -6.52 4.16
CA TRP A 64 1.76 -6.42 2.74
C TRP A 64 2.20 -5.08 2.15
N LEU A 65 1.96 -3.97 2.87
CA LEU A 65 2.44 -2.65 2.48
C LEU A 65 3.97 -2.62 2.36
N LYS A 66 4.70 -3.24 3.31
CA LYS A 66 6.17 -3.31 3.25
C LYS A 66 6.66 -4.09 2.05
N LYS A 67 6.02 -5.20 1.69
CA LYS A 67 6.36 -5.95 0.47
C LYS A 67 6.18 -5.10 -0.79
N ALA A 68 5.02 -4.46 -0.94
CA ALA A 68 4.74 -3.59 -2.09
C ALA A 68 5.69 -2.37 -2.15
N ALA A 69 5.93 -1.75 -1.00
CA ALA A 69 6.81 -0.58 -0.88
C ALA A 69 8.27 -0.89 -1.23
N THR A 70 8.76 -2.07 -0.83
CA THR A 70 10.11 -2.55 -1.16
C THR A 70 10.28 -2.77 -2.67
N GLN A 71 9.20 -3.11 -3.37
CA GLN A 71 9.17 -3.20 -4.84
C GLN A 71 8.99 -1.84 -5.53
N GLY A 72 8.94 -0.74 -4.76
CA GLY A 72 8.88 0.60 -5.29
C GLY A 72 7.47 1.12 -5.58
N ASN A 73 6.42 0.43 -5.13
CA ASN A 73 5.04 0.91 -5.26
C ASN A 73 4.85 2.18 -4.41
N VAL A 74 4.66 3.33 -5.07
CA VAL A 74 4.59 4.65 -4.42
C VAL A 74 3.38 4.82 -3.50
N HIS A 75 2.27 4.16 -3.80
CA HIS A 75 1.08 4.17 -2.95
C HIS A 75 1.36 3.40 -1.65
N ALA A 76 1.97 2.22 -1.75
CA ALA A 76 2.35 1.43 -0.58
C ALA A 76 3.43 2.10 0.26
N GLN A 77 4.42 2.75 -0.37
CA GLN A 77 5.43 3.54 0.34
C GLN A 77 4.78 4.66 1.17
N THR A 78 3.84 5.39 0.57
CA THR A 78 3.11 6.47 1.25
C THR A 78 2.22 5.95 2.38
N SER A 79 1.45 4.88 2.15
CA SER A 79 0.60 4.28 3.19
C SER A 79 1.41 3.70 4.35
N LEU A 80 2.53 3.02 4.05
CA LEU A 80 3.44 2.50 5.07
C LEU A 80 4.08 3.63 5.89
N ALA A 81 4.41 4.75 5.26
CA ALA A 81 4.90 5.91 5.97
C ALA A 81 3.86 6.49 6.94
N MET A 82 2.61 6.62 6.51
CA MET A 82 1.52 7.07 7.39
C MET A 82 1.30 6.12 8.55
N LEU A 83 1.45 4.81 8.32
CA LEU A 83 1.39 3.81 9.38
C LEU A 83 2.52 4.01 10.40
N TYR A 84 3.75 4.26 9.95
CA TYR A 84 4.87 4.58 10.85
C TYR A 84 4.68 5.91 11.58
N ALA A 85 4.18 6.95 10.91
CA ALA A 85 3.88 8.24 11.53
C ALA A 85 2.82 8.11 12.63
N SER A 86 1.78 7.28 12.41
CA SER A 86 0.77 6.97 13.44
C SER A 86 1.34 6.21 14.65
N GLU A 87 2.53 5.63 14.51
CA GLU A 87 3.28 4.94 15.56
C GLU A 87 4.41 5.81 16.10
N GLU A 88 4.41 7.10 15.77
CA GLU A 88 5.46 8.07 16.13
C GLU A 88 6.86 7.70 15.61
N ALA A 89 6.96 6.75 14.69
CA ALA A 89 8.19 6.33 14.04
C ALA A 89 8.54 7.24 12.85
N TYR A 90 8.65 8.55 13.11
CA TYR A 90 8.78 9.60 12.08
C TYR A 90 10.02 9.42 11.19
N ALA A 91 11.15 8.96 11.74
CA ALA A 91 12.34 8.67 10.94
C ALA A 91 12.07 7.60 9.86
N LYS A 92 11.31 6.54 10.20
CA LYS A 92 10.92 5.51 9.22
C LYS A 92 9.90 6.05 8.21
N ALA A 93 8.94 6.84 8.68
CA ALA A 93 7.96 7.49 7.81
C ALA A 93 8.64 8.40 6.77
N TYR A 94 9.61 9.20 7.21
CA TYR A 94 10.42 10.05 6.36
C TYR A 94 11.12 9.26 5.24
N GLN A 95 11.82 8.18 5.57
CA GLN A 95 12.54 7.38 4.58
C GLN A 95 11.62 6.84 3.47
N TRP A 96 10.44 6.36 3.84
CA TRP A 96 9.47 5.86 2.86
C TRP A 96 8.85 6.97 2.00
N LEU A 97 8.49 8.11 2.61
CA LEU A 97 7.99 9.25 1.84
C LEU A 97 9.04 9.85 0.93
N LYS A 98 10.29 9.95 1.38
CA LYS A 98 11.42 10.42 0.57
C LYS A 98 11.55 9.59 -0.70
N THR A 99 11.54 8.26 -0.56
CA THR A 99 11.62 7.35 -1.72
C THR A 99 10.47 7.54 -2.70
N ALA A 100 9.24 7.75 -2.21
CA ALA A 100 8.08 8.01 -3.07
C ALA A 100 8.12 9.41 -3.71
N ALA A 101 8.59 10.41 -2.98
CA ALA A 101 8.74 11.79 -3.43
C ALA A 101 9.83 11.95 -4.50
N GLU A 102 10.94 11.23 -4.38
CA GLU A 102 12.02 11.15 -5.37
C GLU A 102 11.52 10.58 -6.72
N LYS A 103 10.44 9.79 -6.70
CA LYS A 103 9.73 9.31 -7.91
C LYS A 103 8.68 10.27 -8.44
N GLY A 104 8.60 11.50 -7.89
CA GLY A 104 7.65 12.52 -8.31
C GLY A 104 6.23 12.36 -7.78
N TYR A 105 6.00 11.49 -6.77
CA TYR A 105 4.66 11.33 -6.21
C TYR A 105 4.29 12.51 -5.31
N ASN A 106 3.43 13.39 -5.82
CA ASN A 106 3.02 14.65 -5.20
C ASN A 106 2.41 14.49 -3.79
N ILE A 107 1.65 13.41 -3.54
CA ILE A 107 1.07 13.14 -2.21
C ILE A 107 2.19 12.86 -1.21
N ALA A 108 3.25 12.13 -1.61
CA ALA A 108 4.38 11.89 -0.72
C ALA A 108 5.17 13.17 -0.43
N GLN A 109 5.33 14.06 -1.42
CA GLN A 109 5.95 15.38 -1.22
C GLN A 109 5.16 16.24 -0.23
N ASN A 110 3.84 16.27 -0.36
CA ASN A 110 2.97 16.98 0.59
C ASN A 110 3.08 16.40 2.01
N ASN A 111 3.04 15.07 2.12
CA ASN A 111 3.17 14.38 3.40
C ASN A 111 4.56 14.58 4.04
N LEU A 112 5.62 14.75 3.24
CA LEU A 112 6.91 15.19 3.79
C LEU A 112 6.75 16.55 4.44
N GLY A 113 6.19 17.54 3.76
CA GLY A 113 5.94 18.86 4.35
C GLY A 113 5.17 18.81 5.67
N VAL A 114 4.19 17.90 5.77
CA VAL A 114 3.46 17.63 7.01
C VAL A 114 4.37 17.06 8.10
N ILE A 115 5.17 16.02 7.79
CA ILE A 115 6.15 15.46 8.75
C ILE A 115 7.17 16.53 9.18
N TYR A 116 7.64 17.39 8.27
CA TYR A 116 8.56 18.49 8.59
C TYR A 116 7.90 19.51 9.55
N GLY A 117 6.60 19.77 9.40
CA GLY A 117 5.85 20.70 10.25
C GLY A 117 5.49 20.15 11.64
N TYR A 118 5.33 18.83 11.78
CA TYR A 118 5.09 18.17 13.07
C TYR A 118 6.37 17.73 13.79
N GLY A 119 7.47 17.56 13.05
CA GLY A 119 8.75 17.09 13.55
C GLY A 119 9.50 18.14 14.38
N LYS A 120 9.44 17.99 15.70
CA LYS A 120 10.58 18.32 16.56
C LYS A 120 11.78 17.48 16.08
N TRP A 121 12.81 18.13 15.55
CA TRP A 121 13.96 17.48 14.94
C TRP A 121 14.91 16.91 15.99
N ASP A 122 14.74 15.62 16.31
CA ASP A 122 15.85 14.72 16.69
C ASP A 122 15.97 13.66 15.59
N ILE A 123 16.19 14.12 14.37
CA ILE A 123 16.53 13.25 13.24
C ILE A 123 17.96 13.62 12.87
N ASP A 124 18.92 12.89 13.42
CA ASP A 124 20.30 12.95 12.96
C ASP A 124 20.32 12.46 11.50
N ILE A 125 20.49 13.40 10.58
CA ILE A 125 20.60 13.18 9.13
C ILE A 125 22.08 13.09 8.77
#